data_AF-F6EXJ0-F1
#
_entry.id   AF-F6EXJ0-F1
#
_cell.length_a   1.000
_cell.length_b   1.000
_cell.length_c   1.000
_cell.angle_alpha   90.00
_cell.angle_beta   90.00
_cell.angle_gamma   90.00
#
_symmetry.space_group_name_H-M   'P 1'
#
loop_
_entity.id
_entity.type
_entity.pdbx_description
1 polymer ?
#
loop_
_entity_poly.entity_id
_entity_poly.type
_entity_poly.pdbx_seq_one_letter_code
_entity_poly.pdbx_strand_id
1 'polypeptide(L)'
;MIPSQYLEAALLYALAYPPEWYEKPANRDELYAYLVDYYSIVFDRDLFDDFIRNRPNSDAFSFVQDPFAGDFVDVNSMVAEMQFKVHAVGDRLSVFGLVDRAGQKFVTAYLANPEFWRAYQSGGTEDGLYLDSSSSAPASDRIVNFNDNQISDLDSQTTQIIEAVSAQNQIDDEPGLREVILGQLKAGRELIRAGSFRIFVLEATLIQSLTFLVKRYEKEAIGALAAALLGALLKHIGIDG
;
A
#
# COMPACT_ATOMS: atom_id res chain seq x y z
N MET A 1 24.15 -2.84 7.07
CA MET A 1 23.20 -1.85 7.63
C MET A 1 21.79 -2.40 7.38
N ILE A 2 20.74 -1.94 8.06
CA ILE A 2 19.31 -2.17 7.70
C ILE A 2 18.45 -3.17 8.56
N PRO A 3 18.95 -3.96 9.55
CA PRO A 3 18.09 -4.71 10.49
C PRO A 3 17.10 -3.87 11.32
N SER A 4 17.61 -2.80 11.96
CA SER A 4 16.87 -2.02 12.94
C SER A 4 15.85 -1.07 12.32
N GLN A 5 16.01 -0.68 11.06
CA GLN A 5 15.11 0.24 10.37
C GLN A 5 13.77 -0.43 10.00
N TYR A 6 13.79 -1.72 9.61
CA TYR A 6 12.55 -2.45 9.34
C TYR A 6 11.76 -2.70 10.62
N LEU A 7 12.44 -3.05 11.72
CA LEU A 7 11.82 -3.24 13.02
C LEU A 7 11.22 -1.94 13.56
N GLU A 8 11.94 -0.83 13.43
CA GLU A 8 11.45 0.51 13.77
C GLU A 8 10.22 0.91 12.94
N ALA A 9 10.24 0.70 11.63
CA ALA A 9 9.09 0.99 10.78
C ALA A 9 7.86 0.13 11.15
N ALA A 10 8.08 -1.15 11.46
CA ALA A 10 7.02 -2.05 11.88
C ALA A 10 6.42 -1.64 13.24
N LEU A 11 7.28 -1.22 14.18
CA LEU A 11 6.88 -0.65 15.46
C LEU A 11 6.05 0.62 15.28
N LEU A 12 6.54 1.59 14.50
CA LEU A 12 5.83 2.84 14.24
C LEU A 12 4.47 2.59 13.60
N TYR A 13 4.37 1.67 12.64
CA TYR A 13 3.11 1.26 12.04
C TYR A 13 2.14 0.66 13.07
N ALA A 14 2.62 -0.30 13.87
CA ALA A 14 1.82 -0.98 14.88
C ALA A 14 1.27 -0.03 15.95
N LEU A 15 2.04 1.00 16.30
CA LEU A 15 1.67 2.02 17.28
C LEU A 15 0.77 3.12 16.68
N ALA A 16 0.91 3.43 15.39
CA ALA A 16 0.10 4.43 14.70
C ALA A 16 -1.30 3.90 14.33
N TYR A 17 -1.42 2.59 14.06
CA TYR A 17 -2.67 1.97 13.60
C TYR A 17 -3.13 0.80 14.48
N PRO A 18 -3.35 1.03 15.79
CA PRO A 18 -3.77 -0.04 16.68
C PRO A 18 -5.19 -0.55 16.34
N PRO A 19 -5.49 -1.83 16.61
CA PRO A 19 -6.84 -2.37 16.52
C PRO A 19 -7.80 -1.59 17.43
N GLU A 20 -9.05 -1.39 17.00
CA GLU A 20 -10.06 -0.63 17.76
C GLU A 20 -10.32 -1.18 19.17
N TRP A 21 -10.09 -2.47 19.37
CA TRP A 21 -10.35 -3.20 20.62
C TRP A 21 -9.10 -3.37 21.50
N TYR A 22 -7.97 -2.77 21.12
CA TYR A 22 -6.68 -3.08 21.73
C TYR A 22 -6.22 -2.01 22.73
N GLU A 23 -5.82 -2.48 23.91
CA GLU A 23 -5.15 -1.67 24.92
C GLU A 23 -3.67 -1.55 24.57
N LYS A 24 -3.14 -0.31 24.60
CA LYS A 24 -1.74 -0.03 24.28
C LYS A 24 -0.81 -0.92 25.12
N PRO A 25 0.28 -1.46 24.55
CA PRO A 25 1.18 -2.34 25.27
C PRO A 25 1.82 -1.55 26.41
N ALA A 26 1.71 -2.07 27.63
CA ALA A 26 2.20 -1.38 28.82
C ALA A 26 3.69 -1.58 29.03
N ASN A 27 4.26 -2.68 28.52
CA ASN A 27 5.65 -3.07 28.70
C ASN A 27 6.24 -3.69 27.43
N ARG A 28 7.55 -3.92 27.48
CA ARG A 28 8.33 -4.48 26.36
C ARG A 28 7.79 -5.85 25.89
N ASP A 29 7.37 -6.69 26.83
CA ASP A 29 6.95 -8.06 26.53
C ASP A 29 5.57 -8.06 25.85
N GLU A 30 4.66 -7.19 26.30
CA GLU A 30 3.38 -6.95 25.63
C GLU A 30 3.55 -6.34 24.24
N LEU A 31 4.51 -5.42 24.06
CA LEU A 31 4.81 -4.84 22.76
C LEU A 31 5.37 -5.89 21.78
N TYR A 32 6.24 -6.78 22.27
CA TYR A 32 6.73 -7.91 21.48
C TYR A 32 5.57 -8.83 21.07
N ALA A 33 4.76 -9.26 22.04
CA ALA A 33 3.61 -10.13 21.79
C ALA A 33 2.64 -9.48 20.81
N TYR A 34 2.41 -8.17 20.93
CA TYR A 34 1.57 -7.42 20.01
C TYR A 34 2.06 -7.46 18.56
N LEU A 35 3.36 -7.27 18.33
CA LEU A 35 3.94 -7.34 17.00
C LEU A 35 3.84 -8.75 16.40
N VAL A 36 4.11 -9.77 17.22
CA VAL A 36 4.10 -11.18 16.79
C VAL A 36 2.68 -11.68 16.58
N ASP A 37 1.81 -11.53 17.57
CA ASP A 37 0.49 -12.17 17.60
C ASP A 37 -0.52 -11.43 16.71
N TYR A 38 -0.46 -10.09 16.68
CA TYR A 38 -1.45 -9.31 15.93
C TYR A 38 -1.01 -9.02 14.50
N TYR A 39 0.22 -8.54 14.32
CA TYR A 39 0.73 -8.20 12.99
C TYR A 39 1.46 -9.35 12.31
N SER A 40 1.62 -10.51 12.96
CA SER A 40 2.38 -11.66 12.42
C SER A 40 3.83 -11.30 12.07
N ILE A 41 4.40 -10.30 12.77
CA ILE A 41 5.78 -9.84 12.58
C ILE A 41 6.67 -10.69 13.46
N VAL A 42 7.23 -11.77 12.90
CA VAL A 42 8.01 -12.75 13.66
C VAL A 42 9.49 -12.41 13.59
N PHE A 43 10.06 -11.75 14.58
CA PHE A 43 11.52 -11.51 14.68
C PHE A 43 12.09 -12.20 15.92
N ASP A 44 13.41 -12.36 15.95
CA ASP A 44 14.11 -12.96 17.09
C ASP A 44 13.98 -12.05 18.33
N ARG A 45 13.73 -12.66 19.51
CA ARG A 45 13.55 -11.92 20.77
C ARG A 45 14.83 -11.16 21.15
N ASP A 46 16.01 -11.74 20.93
CA ASP A 46 17.26 -11.08 21.24
C ASP A 46 17.50 -9.89 20.31
N LEU A 47 17.11 -10.00 19.03
CA LEU A 47 17.13 -8.86 18.10
C LEU A 47 16.21 -7.72 18.54
N PHE A 48 15.02 -8.05 19.04
CA PHE A 48 14.11 -7.04 19.60
C PHE A 48 14.70 -6.36 20.82
N ASP A 49 15.19 -7.16 21.77
CA ASP A 49 15.76 -6.65 23.00
C ASP A 49 17.02 -5.80 22.72
N ASP A 50 17.82 -6.17 21.74
CA ASP A 50 18.97 -5.39 21.27
C ASP A 50 18.52 -4.08 20.59
N PHE A 51 17.45 -4.11 19.80
CA PHE A 51 16.85 -2.91 19.21
C PHE A 51 16.34 -1.94 20.29
N ILE A 52 15.58 -2.44 21.28
CA ILE A 52 15.10 -1.62 22.41
C ILE A 52 16.27 -1.01 23.18
N ARG A 53 17.31 -1.82 23.46
CA ARG A 53 18.47 -1.37 24.24
C ARG A 53 19.31 -0.32 23.52
N ASN A 54 19.47 -0.47 22.20
CA ASN A 54 20.32 0.41 21.40
C ASN A 54 19.57 1.61 20.80
N ARG A 55 18.23 1.61 20.84
CA ARG A 55 17.36 2.74 20.49
C ARG A 55 16.23 2.92 21.51
N PRO A 56 16.57 3.32 22.75
CA PRO A 56 15.59 3.37 23.84
C PRO A 56 14.52 4.44 23.63
N ASN A 57 14.79 5.49 22.84
CA ASN A 57 13.93 6.66 22.71
C ASN A 57 13.85 7.15 21.26
N SER A 58 12.64 7.17 20.73
CA SER A 58 12.24 8.01 19.60
C SER A 58 11.20 9.02 20.11
N ASP A 59 10.91 10.07 19.34
CA ASP A 59 9.81 10.97 19.71
C ASP A 59 8.43 10.26 19.67
N ALA A 60 8.34 9.10 18.99
CA ALA A 60 7.13 8.30 18.88
C ALA A 60 6.93 7.31 20.04
N PHE A 61 8.03 6.76 20.58
CA PHE A 61 7.98 5.84 21.71
C PHE A 61 9.26 5.92 22.54
N SER A 62 9.12 5.72 23.85
CA SER A 62 10.25 5.58 24.78
C SER A 62 10.06 4.41 25.72
N PHE A 63 11.17 3.78 26.09
CA PHE A 63 11.18 2.75 27.12
C PHE A 63 11.72 3.34 28.40
N VAL A 64 10.89 3.34 29.43
CA VAL A 64 11.29 3.79 30.75
C VAL A 64 11.46 2.57 31.63
N GLN A 65 12.67 2.41 32.16
CA GLN A 65 12.99 1.33 33.08
C GLN A 65 12.76 1.81 34.51
N ASP A 66 11.81 1.19 35.21
CA ASP A 66 11.62 1.42 36.64
C ASP A 66 12.11 0.21 37.45
N PRO A 67 12.96 0.41 38.47
CA PRO A 67 13.53 -0.69 39.25
C PRO A 67 12.51 -1.48 40.09
N PHE A 68 11.28 -0.99 40.22
CA PHE A 68 10.21 -1.62 41.00
C PHE A 68 9.02 -2.06 40.13
N ALA A 69 8.65 -1.28 39.11
CA ALA A 69 7.52 -1.55 38.23
C ALA A 69 7.90 -2.29 36.93
N GLY A 70 9.20 -2.40 36.63
CA GLY A 70 9.70 -3.00 35.40
C GLY A 70 9.78 -2.01 34.23
N ASP A 71 9.96 -2.54 33.03
CA ASP A 71 10.03 -1.73 31.81
C ASP A 71 8.62 -1.32 31.38
N PHE A 72 8.39 -0.02 31.17
CA PHE A 72 7.13 0.47 30.58
C PHE A 72 7.38 1.23 29.27
N VAL A 73 6.39 1.15 28.37
CA VAL A 73 6.44 1.79 27.06
C VAL A 73 5.56 3.04 27.09
N ASP A 74 6.17 4.22 26.91
CA ASP A 74 5.42 5.45 26.65
C ASP A 74 5.30 5.65 25.14
N VAL A 75 4.07 5.77 24.65
CA VAL A 75 3.76 5.83 23.21
C VAL A 75 3.02 7.13 22.90
N ASN A 76 3.67 7.97 22.10
CA ASN A 76 3.03 9.12 21.48
C ASN A 76 2.50 8.73 20.10
N SER A 77 1.25 8.27 20.04
CA SER A 77 0.63 7.77 18.80
C SER A 77 0.55 8.83 17.69
N MET A 78 0.40 10.11 18.03
CA MET A 78 0.40 11.20 17.04
C MET A 78 1.78 11.38 16.42
N VAL A 79 2.83 11.32 17.25
CA VAL A 79 4.21 11.40 16.76
C VAL A 79 4.64 10.12 16.05
N ALA A 80 4.16 8.94 16.48
CA ALA A 80 4.35 7.69 15.75
C ALA A 80 3.75 7.76 14.35
N GLU A 81 2.53 8.28 14.21
CA GLU A 81 1.89 8.48 12.91
C GLU A 81 2.65 9.50 12.06
N MET A 82 3.08 10.63 12.65
CA MET A 82 3.88 11.64 11.93
C MET A 82 5.25 11.12 11.52
N GLN A 83 5.97 10.42 12.39
CA GLN A 83 7.29 9.86 12.10
C GLN A 83 7.19 8.72 11.09
N PHE A 84 6.16 7.86 11.19
CA PHE A 84 5.86 6.89 10.15
C PHE A 84 5.64 7.59 8.81
N LYS A 85 4.83 8.65 8.77
CA LYS A 85 4.60 9.46 7.56
C LYS A 85 5.85 10.19 7.07
N VAL A 86 6.77 10.62 7.94
CA VAL A 86 8.00 11.34 7.57
C VAL A 86 9.08 10.38 7.07
N HIS A 87 9.29 9.25 7.75
CA HIS A 87 10.07 8.14 7.19
C HIS A 87 9.46 7.62 5.89
N ALA A 88 8.16 7.85 5.70
CA ALA A 88 7.48 7.58 4.46
C ALA A 88 7.63 8.68 3.37
N VAL A 89 8.35 9.78 3.58
CA VAL A 89 8.41 10.88 2.58
C VAL A 89 9.81 11.47 2.41
N GLY A 90 10.67 11.35 3.42
CA GLY A 90 11.96 12.04 3.50
C GLY A 90 13.16 11.12 3.33
N ASP A 91 13.94 11.42 2.29
CA ASP A 91 15.27 10.95 1.91
C ASP A 91 15.40 9.82 0.90
N ARG A 92 16.37 9.97 0.00
CA ARG A 92 16.62 9.17 -1.22
C ARG A 92 17.00 7.70 -0.98
N LEU A 93 16.72 7.15 0.20
CA LEU A 93 16.93 5.77 0.60
C LEU A 93 15.84 5.24 1.56
N SER A 94 14.76 6.00 1.84
CA SER A 94 13.65 5.53 2.68
C SER A 94 12.59 4.83 1.82
N VAL A 95 12.44 3.52 2.07
CA VAL A 95 11.59 2.55 1.35
C VAL A 95 10.09 2.81 1.50
N PHE A 96 9.71 3.77 2.34
CA PHE A 96 8.33 4.07 2.64
C PHE A 96 8.01 5.39 1.95
N GLY A 97 7.01 5.34 1.08
CA GLY A 97 6.28 6.46 0.52
C GLY A 97 5.02 6.67 1.36
N LEU A 98 4.49 7.91 1.44
CA LEU A 98 3.12 8.28 1.86
C LEU A 98 2.13 7.14 1.63
N VAL A 99 1.07 7.05 2.45
CA VAL A 99 -0.08 6.15 2.32
C VAL A 99 -0.72 6.20 0.91
N ASP A 100 0.01 5.67 -0.05
CA ASP A 100 -0.22 5.29 -1.42
C ASP A 100 -0.20 3.75 -1.37
N ARG A 101 -0.88 3.12 -2.31
CA ARG A 101 -0.84 1.67 -2.53
C ARG A 101 0.56 1.07 -2.45
N ALA A 102 1.64 1.80 -2.75
CA ALA A 102 3.02 1.38 -2.57
C ALA A 102 3.40 1.14 -1.10
N GLY A 103 3.01 2.02 -0.18
CA GLY A 103 3.20 1.83 1.27
C GLY A 103 2.36 0.69 1.81
N GLN A 104 1.09 0.59 1.40
CA GLN A 104 0.25 -0.57 1.73
C GLN A 104 0.83 -1.87 1.15
N LYS A 105 1.28 -1.87 -0.11
CA LYS A 105 1.88 -3.02 -0.76
C LYS A 105 3.19 -3.41 -0.07
N PHE A 106 3.99 -2.46 0.40
CA PHE A 106 5.17 -2.78 1.20
C PHE A 106 4.77 -3.44 2.52
N VAL A 107 3.82 -2.83 3.26
CA VAL A 107 3.34 -3.39 4.53
C VAL A 107 2.79 -4.79 4.30
N THR A 108 1.97 -5.02 3.27
CA THR A 108 1.40 -6.34 2.95
C THR A 108 2.44 -7.34 2.44
N ALA A 109 3.37 -6.92 1.58
CA ALA A 109 4.34 -7.83 0.94
C ALA A 109 5.52 -8.20 1.85
N TYR A 110 5.90 -7.32 2.78
CA TYR A 110 7.09 -7.49 3.61
C TYR A 110 6.74 -7.57 5.10
N LEU A 111 6.02 -6.58 5.67
CA LEU A 111 5.78 -6.55 7.12
C LEU A 111 4.73 -7.57 7.58
N ALA A 112 3.66 -7.76 6.81
CA ALA A 112 2.59 -8.73 7.09
C ALA A 112 2.85 -10.11 6.50
N ASN A 113 4.01 -10.32 5.84
CA ASN A 113 4.38 -11.60 5.24
C ASN A 113 5.30 -12.38 6.19
N PRO A 114 4.84 -13.49 6.79
CA PRO A 114 5.64 -14.27 7.73
C PRO A 114 6.91 -14.86 7.12
N GLU A 115 6.93 -15.13 5.79
CA GLU A 115 8.08 -15.71 5.11
C GLU A 115 9.24 -14.74 4.98
N PHE A 116 8.95 -13.44 4.79
CA PHE A 116 9.97 -12.40 4.79
C PHE A 116 10.76 -12.42 6.09
N TRP A 117 10.05 -12.45 7.22
CA TRP A 117 10.68 -12.42 8.53
C TRP A 117 11.44 -13.71 8.86
N ARG A 118 10.94 -14.88 8.44
CA ARG A 118 11.66 -16.16 8.57
C ARG A 118 12.95 -16.19 7.77
N ALA A 119 12.93 -15.70 6.52
CA ALA A 119 14.12 -15.61 5.68
C ALA A 119 15.14 -14.60 6.21
N TYR A 120 14.64 -13.51 6.81
CA TYR A 120 15.47 -12.51 7.48
C TYR A 120 16.19 -13.08 8.72
N GLN A 121 15.48 -13.85 9.56
CA GLN A 121 16.07 -14.46 10.76
C GLN A 121 17.13 -15.54 10.44
N SER A 122 16.97 -16.27 9.35
CA SER A 122 17.90 -17.34 8.97
C SER A 122 19.25 -16.83 8.42
N GLY A 123 19.48 -15.50 8.46
CA GLY A 123 20.68 -14.88 7.90
C GLY A 123 20.70 -14.97 6.37
N GLY A 124 19.55 -15.16 5.74
CA GLY A 124 19.42 -15.09 4.29
C GLY A 124 19.95 -13.74 3.81
N THR A 125 21.03 -13.75 3.04
CA THR A 125 21.37 -12.62 2.18
C THR A 125 20.19 -12.39 1.23
N GLU A 126 19.94 -11.14 0.82
CA GLU A 126 18.86 -10.77 -0.12
C GLU A 126 18.81 -11.69 -1.37
N ASP A 127 19.92 -12.36 -1.69
CA ASP A 127 20.04 -13.41 -2.71
C ASP A 127 19.17 -14.67 -2.50
N GLY A 128 18.66 -14.95 -1.30
CA GLY A 128 17.78 -16.10 -1.03
C GLY A 128 16.29 -15.81 -1.26
N LEU A 129 15.94 -14.54 -1.41
CA LEU A 129 14.61 -14.02 -1.69
C LEU A 129 14.60 -13.36 -3.09
N TYR A 130 15.18 -14.00 -4.10
CA TYR A 130 14.82 -13.71 -5.48
C TYR A 130 13.39 -14.20 -5.73
N LEU A 131 12.41 -13.43 -5.25
CA LEU A 131 11.21 -13.20 -6.05
C LEU A 131 11.72 -12.60 -7.35
N ASP A 132 11.81 -13.44 -8.40
CA ASP A 132 12.19 -13.11 -9.77
C ASP A 132 12.14 -11.61 -10.08
N SER A 133 13.26 -10.93 -9.85
CA SER A 133 13.43 -9.49 -10.04
C SER A 133 13.87 -9.16 -11.47
N SER A 134 13.69 -10.09 -12.41
CA SER A 134 13.96 -9.87 -13.83
C SER A 134 12.96 -8.92 -14.50
N SER A 135 11.94 -8.42 -13.78
CA SER A 135 11.15 -7.29 -14.23
C SER A 135 10.74 -6.37 -13.09
N SER A 136 10.54 -5.10 -13.45
CA SER A 136 9.91 -4.07 -12.65
C SER A 136 10.87 -3.23 -11.81
N ALA A 137 11.31 -2.12 -12.42
CA ALA A 137 11.27 -0.84 -11.72
C ALA A 137 10.01 -0.76 -10.83
N PRO A 138 10.04 -0.09 -9.65
CA PRO A 138 8.85 0.03 -8.81
C PRO A 138 7.67 0.39 -9.70
N ALA A 139 6.55 -0.34 -9.59
CA ALA A 139 5.48 -0.26 -10.57
C ALA A 139 5.13 1.21 -10.87
N SER A 140 5.11 2.09 -9.87
CA SER A 140 4.91 3.54 -9.99
C SER A 140 5.84 4.29 -10.96
N ASP A 141 7.08 3.86 -11.15
CA ASP A 141 8.01 4.47 -12.11
C ASP A 141 7.94 3.88 -13.52
N ARG A 142 7.11 2.85 -13.74
CA ARG A 142 6.92 2.27 -15.07
C ARG A 142 6.16 3.27 -15.96
N ILE A 143 6.82 3.71 -17.02
CA ILE A 143 6.19 4.44 -18.12
C ILE A 143 5.59 3.41 -19.08
N VAL A 144 4.29 3.51 -19.31
CA VAL A 144 3.57 2.73 -20.31
C VAL A 144 3.43 3.57 -21.56
N ASN A 145 3.68 2.96 -22.72
CA ASN A 145 3.45 3.57 -24.02
C ASN A 145 2.42 2.74 -24.79
N PHE A 146 1.44 3.41 -25.38
CA PHE A 146 0.48 2.83 -26.31
C PHE A 146 0.80 3.26 -27.73
N ASN A 147 0.58 2.36 -28.69
CA ASN A 147 0.59 2.69 -30.11
C ASN A 147 -0.78 3.24 -30.56
N ASP A 148 -0.84 3.84 -31.76
CA ASP A 148 -2.03 4.51 -32.27
C ASP A 148 -3.27 3.61 -32.32
N ASN A 149 -3.10 2.32 -32.64
CA ASN A 149 -4.21 1.35 -32.68
C ASN A 149 -4.76 1.09 -31.28
N GLN A 150 -3.87 0.89 -30.30
CA GLN A 150 -4.24 0.70 -28.89
C GLN A 150 -4.94 1.94 -28.34
N ILE A 151 -4.45 3.13 -28.68
CA ILE A 151 -5.06 4.40 -28.27
C ILE A 151 -6.48 4.49 -28.82
N SER A 152 -6.67 4.23 -30.11
CA SER A 152 -7.99 4.30 -30.75
C SER A 152 -9.00 3.32 -30.12
N ASP A 153 -8.59 2.07 -29.91
CA ASP A 153 -9.46 1.04 -29.35
C ASP A 153 -9.85 1.36 -27.90
N LEU A 154 -8.88 1.73 -27.07
CA LEU A 154 -9.10 2.04 -25.66
C LEU A 154 -9.86 3.37 -25.47
N ASP A 155 -9.64 4.37 -26.32
CA ASP A 155 -10.38 5.65 -26.30
C ASP A 155 -11.87 5.43 -26.59
N SER A 156 -12.16 4.59 -27.60
CA SER A 156 -13.53 4.20 -27.96
C SER A 156 -14.23 3.47 -26.82
N GLN A 157 -13.59 2.45 -26.25
CA GLN A 157 -14.14 1.68 -25.12
C GLN A 157 -14.35 2.56 -23.88
N THR A 158 -13.40 3.45 -23.58
CA THR A 158 -13.51 4.37 -22.44
C THR A 158 -14.66 5.36 -22.64
N THR A 159 -14.86 5.84 -23.88
CA THR A 159 -15.97 6.74 -24.22
C THR A 159 -17.32 6.06 -24.02
N GLN A 160 -17.48 4.80 -24.44
CA GLN A 160 -18.72 4.04 -24.24
C GLN A 160 -19.07 3.90 -22.75
N ILE A 161 -18.08 3.64 -21.89
CA ILE A 161 -18.31 3.55 -20.44
C ILE A 161 -18.68 4.92 -19.86
N ILE A 162 -18.00 5.99 -20.27
CA ILE A 162 -18.33 7.36 -19.81
C ILE A 162 -19.78 7.71 -20.17
N GLU A 163 -20.22 7.38 -21.39
CA GLU A 163 -21.60 7.60 -21.83
C GLU A 163 -22.59 6.78 -21.00
N ALA A 164 -22.30 5.49 -20.77
CA ALA A 164 -23.15 4.61 -19.98
C ALA A 164 -23.26 5.07 -18.51
N VAL A 165 -22.15 5.48 -17.89
CA VAL A 165 -22.11 6.04 -16.52
C VAL A 165 -22.81 7.40 -16.47
N SER A 166 -22.71 8.21 -17.52
CA SER A 166 -23.40 9.51 -17.59
C SER A 166 -24.91 9.37 -17.78
N ALA A 167 -25.38 8.28 -18.39
CA ALA A 167 -26.79 7.99 -18.57
C ALA A 167 -27.47 7.43 -17.29
N GLN A 168 -26.68 6.97 -16.31
CA GLN A 168 -27.18 6.58 -14.99
C GLN A 168 -27.61 7.81 -14.18
N ASN A 169 -28.88 7.84 -13.77
CA ASN A 169 -29.44 8.95 -13.01
C ASN A 169 -28.88 9.01 -11.57
N GLN A 170 -28.61 7.85 -10.96
CA GLN A 170 -28.01 7.73 -9.63
C GLN A 170 -27.04 6.54 -9.61
N ILE A 171 -25.85 6.78 -9.07
CA ILE A 171 -24.89 5.73 -8.71
C ILE A 171 -24.93 5.66 -7.19
N ASP A 172 -25.45 4.56 -6.66
CA ASP A 172 -25.53 4.25 -5.22
C ASP A 172 -26.25 5.25 -4.31
N ASP A 173 -27.10 6.11 -4.89
CA ASP A 173 -27.78 7.18 -4.16
C ASP A 173 -26.83 8.12 -3.38
N GLU A 174 -25.52 8.03 -3.64
CA GLU A 174 -24.49 8.82 -2.96
C GLU A 174 -24.25 10.12 -3.73
N PRO A 175 -24.58 11.28 -3.15
CA PRO A 175 -24.42 12.56 -3.84
C PRO A 175 -22.96 12.81 -4.22
N GLY A 176 -22.69 13.06 -5.50
CA GLY A 176 -21.35 13.43 -5.99
C GLY A 176 -20.47 12.25 -6.42
N LEU A 177 -20.80 11.00 -6.05
CA LEU A 177 -19.99 9.84 -6.41
C LEU A 177 -19.92 9.64 -7.92
N ARG A 178 -21.06 9.81 -8.62
CA ARG A 178 -21.11 9.74 -10.09
C ARG A 178 -20.18 10.74 -10.74
N GLU A 179 -20.18 11.99 -10.27
CA GLU A 179 -19.36 13.06 -10.80
C GLU A 179 -17.86 12.76 -10.59
N VAL A 180 -17.51 12.20 -9.44
CA VAL A 180 -16.14 11.74 -9.15
C VAL A 180 -15.72 10.63 -10.12
N ILE A 181 -16.55 9.59 -10.28
CA ILE A 181 -16.28 8.49 -11.22
C ILE A 181 -16.13 9.03 -12.65
N LEU A 182 -17.05 9.89 -13.11
CA LEU A 182 -16.97 10.48 -14.44
C LEU A 182 -15.71 11.35 -14.61
N GLY A 183 -15.31 12.10 -13.59
CA GLY A 183 -14.08 12.88 -13.61
C GLY A 183 -12.83 11.99 -13.74
N GLN A 184 -12.79 10.91 -12.97
CA GLN A 184 -11.72 9.92 -13.00
C GLN A 184 -11.63 9.21 -14.36
N LEU A 185 -12.76 8.72 -14.89
CA LEU A 185 -12.81 8.07 -16.21
C LEU A 185 -12.37 9.02 -17.34
N LYS A 186 -12.81 10.28 -17.30
CA LYS A 186 -12.39 11.29 -18.28
C LYS A 186 -10.89 11.57 -18.19
N ALA A 187 -10.34 11.71 -16.99
CA ALA A 187 -8.90 11.89 -16.80
C ALA A 187 -8.11 10.68 -17.33
N GLY A 188 -8.57 9.46 -17.02
CA GLY A 188 -7.99 8.22 -17.53
C GLY A 188 -7.99 8.14 -19.06
N ARG A 189 -9.08 8.58 -19.70
CA ARG A 189 -9.16 8.66 -21.16
C ARG A 189 -8.13 9.62 -21.77
N GLU A 190 -7.92 10.78 -21.15
CA GLU A 190 -6.91 11.73 -21.64
C GLU A 190 -5.48 11.17 -21.48
N LEU A 191 -5.21 10.32 -20.48
CA LEU A 191 -3.95 9.59 -20.40
C LEU A 191 -3.80 8.59 -21.55
N ILE A 192 -4.86 7.83 -21.87
CA ILE A 192 -4.87 6.93 -23.03
C ILE A 192 -4.55 7.71 -24.30
N ARG A 193 -5.20 8.86 -24.53
CA ARG A 193 -4.97 9.73 -25.69
C ARG A 193 -3.56 10.30 -25.78
N ALA A 194 -2.96 10.60 -24.63
CA ALA A 194 -1.58 11.07 -24.58
C ALA A 194 -0.59 9.97 -25.01
N GLY A 195 -0.96 8.69 -24.92
CA GLY A 195 -0.18 7.55 -25.40
C GLY A 195 1.06 7.21 -24.58
N SER A 196 1.49 8.09 -23.66
CA SER A 196 2.62 7.86 -22.75
C SER A 196 2.34 8.43 -21.37
N PHE A 197 2.41 7.59 -20.34
CA PHE A 197 2.11 7.99 -18.96
C PHE A 197 2.75 7.03 -17.95
N ARG A 198 2.86 7.49 -16.69
CA ARG A 198 3.28 6.64 -15.58
C ARG A 198 2.10 5.76 -15.13
N ILE A 199 2.33 4.47 -14.93
CA ILE A 199 1.26 3.49 -14.67
C ILE A 199 0.43 3.84 -13.43
N PHE A 200 1.02 4.40 -12.37
CA PHE A 200 0.28 4.75 -11.15
C PHE A 200 -0.80 5.80 -11.41
N VAL A 201 -0.59 6.69 -12.39
CA VAL A 201 -1.56 7.72 -12.76
C VAL A 201 -2.75 7.07 -13.44
N LEU A 202 -2.52 6.09 -14.32
CA LEU A 202 -3.58 5.28 -14.92
C LEU A 202 -4.31 4.44 -13.88
N GLU A 203 -3.58 3.89 -12.90
CA GLU A 203 -4.18 3.12 -11.81
C GLU A 203 -5.14 3.96 -10.97
N ALA A 204 -4.70 5.15 -10.56
CA ALA A 204 -5.46 6.07 -9.72
C ALA A 204 -6.67 6.68 -10.44
N THR A 205 -6.60 6.85 -11.76
CA THR A 205 -7.66 7.50 -12.55
C THR A 205 -8.61 6.54 -13.22
N LEU A 206 -8.13 5.45 -13.83
CA LEU A 206 -8.97 4.60 -14.67
C LEU A 206 -9.22 3.22 -14.03
N ILE A 207 -8.16 2.53 -13.60
CA ILE A 207 -8.28 1.14 -13.11
C ILE A 207 -9.10 1.08 -11.83
N GLN A 208 -8.91 2.03 -10.90
CA GLN A 208 -9.70 2.10 -9.67
C GLN A 208 -11.20 2.25 -9.93
N SER A 209 -11.57 3.23 -10.78
CA SER A 209 -12.97 3.50 -11.11
C SER A 209 -13.59 2.32 -11.87
N LEU A 210 -12.87 1.69 -12.79
CA LEU A 210 -13.34 0.49 -13.48
C LEU A 210 -13.52 -0.69 -12.52
N THR A 211 -12.56 -0.93 -11.62
CA THR A 211 -12.67 -2.00 -10.60
C THR A 211 -13.88 -1.78 -9.70
N PHE A 212 -14.13 -0.53 -9.28
CA PHE A 212 -15.32 -0.17 -8.53
C PHE A 212 -16.58 -0.49 -9.34
N LEU A 213 -16.66 -0.05 -10.59
CA LEU A 213 -17.81 -0.30 -11.45
C LEU A 213 -18.06 -1.79 -11.69
N VAL A 214 -17.01 -2.59 -11.90
CA VAL A 214 -17.13 -4.05 -12.04
C VAL A 214 -17.72 -4.69 -10.80
N LYS A 215 -17.17 -4.39 -9.63
CA LYS A 215 -17.62 -4.99 -8.36
C LYS A 215 -19.02 -4.55 -8.00
N ARG A 216 -19.36 -3.29 -8.26
CA ARG A 216 -20.63 -2.72 -7.85
C ARG A 216 -21.77 -3.08 -8.80
N TYR A 217 -21.48 -3.07 -10.11
CA TYR A 217 -22.45 -3.24 -11.19
C TYR A 217 -22.29 -4.59 -11.91
N GLU A 218 -21.82 -5.63 -11.22
CA GLU A 218 -21.50 -6.96 -11.80
C GLU A 218 -22.64 -7.53 -12.67
N LYS A 219 -23.89 -7.26 -12.31
CA LYS A 219 -25.10 -7.77 -13.00
C LYS A 219 -25.70 -6.80 -14.01
N GLU A 220 -25.06 -5.65 -14.23
CA GLU A 220 -25.54 -4.62 -15.15
C GLU A 220 -24.60 -4.47 -16.35
N ALA A 221 -25.13 -3.87 -17.42
CA ALA A 221 -24.36 -3.64 -18.64
C ALA A 221 -23.09 -2.81 -18.40
N ILE A 222 -23.14 -1.85 -17.47
CA ILE A 222 -21.99 -1.00 -17.11
C ILE A 222 -20.86 -1.83 -16.48
N GLY A 223 -21.16 -2.78 -15.60
CA GLY A 223 -20.15 -3.64 -15.00
C GLY A 223 -19.48 -4.54 -16.04
N ALA A 224 -20.24 -5.09 -16.99
CA ALA A 224 -19.70 -5.89 -18.08
C ALA A 224 -18.77 -5.06 -19.01
N LEU A 225 -19.18 -3.83 -19.36
CA LEU A 225 -18.34 -2.92 -20.14
C LEU A 225 -17.06 -2.56 -19.36
N ALA A 226 -17.18 -2.25 -18.07
CA ALA A 226 -16.04 -1.93 -17.22
C ALA A 226 -15.07 -3.11 -17.09
N ALA A 227 -15.58 -4.35 -16.99
CA ALA A 227 -14.75 -5.55 -16.91
C ALA A 227 -13.98 -5.79 -18.22
N ALA A 228 -14.63 -5.58 -19.36
CA ALA A 228 -14.00 -5.72 -20.67
C ALA A 228 -12.86 -4.70 -20.85
N LEU A 229 -13.10 -3.42 -20.53
CA LEU A 229 -12.05 -2.40 -20.61
C LEU A 229 -10.92 -2.65 -19.59
N LEU A 230 -11.28 -3.04 -18.35
CA LEU A 230 -10.28 -3.36 -17.32
C LEU A 230 -9.37 -4.50 -17.78
N GLY A 231 -9.94 -5.59 -18.31
CA GLY A 231 -9.18 -6.70 -18.86
C GLY A 231 -8.28 -6.30 -20.03
N ALA A 232 -8.76 -5.45 -20.94
CA ALA A 232 -7.96 -4.92 -22.04
C ALA A 232 -6.77 -4.08 -21.54
N LEU A 233 -7.00 -3.22 -20.55
CA LEU A 233 -5.96 -2.39 -19.94
C LEU A 233 -4.90 -3.23 -19.22
N LEU A 234 -5.32 -4.15 -18.36
CA LEU A 234 -4.41 -5.02 -17.60
C LEU A 234 -3.51 -5.85 -18.52
N LYS A 235 -4.12 -6.43 -19.58
CA LYS A 235 -3.39 -7.14 -20.63
C LYS A 235 -2.32 -6.27 -21.31
N HIS A 236 -2.63 -5.00 -21.57
CA HIS A 236 -1.68 -4.10 -22.25
C HIS A 236 -0.55 -3.61 -21.35
N ILE A 237 -0.78 -3.46 -20.05
CA ILE A 237 0.23 -3.00 -19.10
C ILE A 237 1.04 -4.15 -18.48
N GLY A 238 0.75 -5.39 -18.87
CA GLY A 238 1.46 -6.59 -18.41
C GLY A 238 1.23 -6.86 -16.93
N ILE A 239 0.01 -6.61 -16.45
CA ILE A 239 -0.45 -7.05 -15.14
C ILE A 239 -1.42 -8.20 -15.41
N ASP A 240 -1.08 -9.40 -14.94
CA ASP A 240 -2.01 -10.53 -15.02
C ASP A 240 -3.25 -10.19 -14.17
N GLY A 241 -4.43 -10.23 -14.81
CA GLY A 241 -5.71 -9.84 -14.23
C GLY A 241 -6.37 -10.91 -13.38
#